data_AF-A0A382A3N8-F1
#
_entry.id   AF-A0A382A3N8-F1
#
_cell.length_a   1.000
_cell.length_b   1.000
_cell.length_c   1.000
_cell.angle_alpha   90.00
_cell.angle_beta   90.00
_cell.angle_gamma   90.00
#
_symmetry.space_group_name_H-M   'P 1'
#
loop_
_entity.id
_entity.type
_entity.pdbx_description
1 polymer ?
#
loop_
_entity_poly.entity_id
_entity_poly.type
_entity_poly.pdbx_seq_one_letter_code
_entity_poly.pdbx_strand_id
1 'polypeptide(L)'
;MNSISNQEIILRWKDEPAPLLGVLQEFHDRDGYLSEQVLREIAKSLRIPVADLFGTVTFYHHFSREPGGLEGPRVCTGPICKMNGADDLLQSLDRASSMPCSGRCDEPIPVLKGRETLVGLPGSSLQSKPSPLPPAFPGGPEECVFSDIRTPGRASIEGYLSTEGYKSLKIALDIGPEGLVQLVDNSGLAGRGGAGFPTGKKWKAVAEAVGEPKTVVCNADEGEPGCFKDRCIMDYDPHALIEGMILAAYATGAARGFIYLRYEYPETEVILADGMREARDKGFLGKNILGSDFSFELTDDAFVA
;
A
#
# COMPACT_ATOMS: atom_id res chain seq x y z
N MET A 1 -12.72 -22.12 16.87
CA MET A 1 -13.23 -20.89 16.24
C MET A 1 -13.86 -21.30 14.94
N ASN A 2 -15.14 -21.00 14.69
CA ASN A 2 -15.79 -21.37 13.42
C ASN A 2 -15.08 -20.61 12.31
N SER A 3 -14.32 -21.31 11.47
CA SER A 3 -13.71 -20.75 10.27
C SER A 3 -14.83 -20.24 9.37
N ILE A 4 -14.69 -19.01 8.89
CA ILE A 4 -15.64 -18.44 7.94
C ILE A 4 -15.74 -19.33 6.69
N SER A 5 -16.95 -19.56 6.20
CA SER A 5 -17.20 -20.45 5.06
C SER A 5 -16.78 -19.82 3.74
N ASN A 6 -16.54 -20.65 2.70
CA ASN A 6 -16.21 -20.16 1.36
C ASN A 6 -17.30 -19.24 0.80
N GLN A 7 -18.57 -19.56 1.07
CA GLN A 7 -19.70 -18.75 0.62
C GLN A 7 -19.72 -17.38 1.27
N GLU A 8 -19.42 -17.29 2.56
CA GLU A 8 -19.35 -16.00 3.28
C GLU A 8 -18.24 -15.12 2.74
N ILE A 9 -17.04 -15.66 2.49
CA ILE A 9 -15.94 -14.91 1.85
C ILE A 9 -16.38 -14.40 0.48
N ILE A 10 -16.86 -15.29 -0.38
CA ILE A 10 -17.27 -14.91 -1.74
C ILE A 10 -18.35 -13.83 -1.71
N LEU A 11 -19.33 -13.93 -0.80
CA LEU A 11 -20.41 -12.94 -0.69
C LEU A 11 -19.92 -11.56 -0.25
N ARG A 12 -18.88 -11.47 0.59
CA ARG A 12 -18.27 -10.19 0.97
C ARG A 12 -17.67 -9.48 -0.23
N TRP A 13 -16.92 -10.23 -1.04
CA TRP A 13 -16.19 -9.64 -2.16
C TRP A 13 -17.02 -9.44 -3.42
N LYS A 14 -18.06 -10.24 -3.65
CA LYS A 14 -18.73 -10.32 -4.95
C LYS A 14 -19.24 -8.95 -5.47
N ASP A 15 -19.69 -8.10 -4.58
CA ASP A 15 -20.28 -6.80 -4.93
C ASP A 15 -19.27 -5.64 -4.84
N GLU A 16 -18.00 -5.94 -4.49
CA GLU A 16 -16.93 -4.96 -4.48
C GLU A 16 -16.46 -4.60 -5.90
N PRO A 17 -16.00 -3.36 -6.15
CA PRO A 17 -15.61 -2.89 -7.49
C PRO A 17 -14.48 -3.70 -8.15
N ALA A 18 -13.57 -4.25 -7.36
CA ALA A 18 -12.39 -4.98 -7.83
C ALA A 18 -12.17 -6.25 -6.99
N PRO A 19 -13.03 -7.27 -7.14
CA PRO A 19 -13.19 -8.30 -6.12
C PRO A 19 -12.16 -9.43 -6.19
N LEU A 20 -11.48 -9.57 -7.33
CA LEU A 20 -10.69 -10.75 -7.65
C LEU A 20 -9.46 -10.91 -6.75
N LEU A 21 -8.68 -9.85 -6.56
CA LEU A 21 -7.41 -9.96 -5.84
C LEU A 21 -7.66 -10.14 -4.33
N GLY A 22 -8.58 -9.34 -3.78
CA GLY A 22 -8.94 -9.43 -2.36
C GLY A 22 -9.63 -10.74 -1.99
N VAL A 23 -10.50 -11.31 -2.85
CA VAL A 23 -11.06 -12.64 -2.57
C VAL A 23 -9.98 -13.71 -2.56
N LEU A 24 -9.01 -13.65 -3.48
CA LEU A 24 -7.89 -14.59 -3.51
C LEU A 24 -7.03 -14.49 -2.25
N GLN A 25 -6.81 -13.27 -1.75
CA GLN A 25 -6.07 -13.03 -0.51
C GLN A 25 -6.80 -13.55 0.71
N GLU A 26 -8.10 -13.27 0.87
CA GLU A 26 -8.86 -13.75 2.04
C GLU A 26 -8.87 -15.30 2.09
N PHE A 27 -8.96 -15.96 0.93
CA PHE A 27 -8.81 -17.42 0.86
C PHE A 27 -7.38 -17.88 1.18
N HIS A 28 -6.37 -17.23 0.60
CA HIS A 28 -4.98 -17.59 0.82
C HIS A 28 -4.56 -17.42 2.28
N ASP A 29 -5.01 -16.35 2.94
CA ASP A 29 -4.72 -16.07 4.35
C ASP A 29 -5.45 -17.02 5.29
N ARG A 30 -6.70 -17.38 4.97
CA ARG A 30 -7.47 -18.36 5.76
C ARG A 30 -6.91 -19.77 5.64
N ASP A 31 -6.58 -20.21 4.42
CA ASP A 31 -6.25 -21.61 4.12
C ASP A 31 -4.74 -21.87 4.07
N GLY A 32 -3.91 -20.82 4.01
CA GLY A 32 -2.46 -20.87 3.83
C GLY A 32 -1.99 -21.23 2.42
N TYR A 33 -2.92 -21.42 1.48
CA TYR A 33 -2.70 -21.68 0.06
C TYR A 33 -4.02 -21.60 -0.73
N LEU A 34 -3.94 -21.53 -2.05
CA LEU A 34 -5.08 -21.57 -2.95
C LEU A 34 -5.26 -22.97 -3.57
N SER A 35 -6.24 -23.72 -3.05
CA SER A 35 -6.58 -25.04 -3.57
C SER A 35 -7.31 -24.96 -4.91
N GLU A 36 -7.23 -26.01 -5.74
CA GLU A 36 -7.96 -26.08 -7.00
C GLU A 36 -9.48 -25.99 -6.80
N GLN A 37 -9.99 -26.56 -5.70
CA GLN A 37 -11.41 -26.47 -5.34
C GLN A 37 -11.83 -25.01 -5.11
N VAL A 38 -11.08 -24.28 -4.30
CA VAL A 38 -11.35 -22.85 -4.02
C VAL A 38 -11.30 -22.02 -5.29
N LEU A 39 -10.30 -22.23 -6.16
CA LEU A 39 -10.19 -21.50 -7.43
C LEU A 39 -11.41 -21.77 -8.33
N ARG A 40 -11.89 -23.02 -8.41
CA ARG A 40 -13.10 -23.35 -9.18
C ARG A 40 -14.36 -22.69 -8.60
N GLU A 41 -14.45 -22.59 -7.28
CA GLU A 41 -15.56 -21.92 -6.59
C GLU A 41 -15.55 -20.40 -6.83
N ILE A 42 -14.39 -19.75 -6.75
CA ILE A 42 -14.21 -18.32 -7.07
C ILE A 42 -14.56 -18.06 -8.54
N ALA A 43 -13.98 -18.84 -9.47
CA ALA A 43 -14.23 -18.70 -10.91
C ALA A 43 -15.72 -18.79 -11.25
N LYS A 44 -16.43 -19.77 -10.66
CA LYS A 44 -17.87 -19.92 -10.84
C LYS A 44 -18.65 -18.72 -10.29
N SER A 45 -18.26 -18.22 -9.12
CA SER A 45 -19.00 -17.18 -8.40
C SER A 45 -18.82 -15.80 -9.02
N LEU A 46 -17.58 -15.46 -9.40
CA LEU A 46 -17.25 -14.21 -10.09
C LEU A 46 -17.49 -14.26 -11.61
N ARG A 47 -17.86 -15.43 -12.15
CA ARG A 47 -18.06 -15.67 -13.59
C ARG A 47 -16.81 -15.38 -14.42
N ILE A 48 -15.65 -15.71 -13.88
CA ILE A 48 -14.34 -15.55 -14.54
C ILE A 48 -13.93 -16.93 -15.07
N PRO A 49 -13.42 -17.05 -16.30
CA PRO A 49 -12.85 -18.30 -16.79
C PRO A 49 -11.75 -18.81 -15.86
N VAL A 50 -11.79 -20.11 -15.54
CA VAL A 50 -10.81 -20.74 -14.65
C VAL A 50 -9.38 -20.56 -15.15
N ALA A 51 -9.17 -20.54 -16.48
CA ALA A 51 -7.86 -20.31 -17.08
C ALA A 51 -7.30 -18.90 -16.79
N ASP A 52 -8.15 -17.86 -16.84
CA ASP A 52 -7.76 -16.48 -16.53
C ASP A 52 -7.41 -16.36 -15.04
N LEU A 53 -8.21 -16.99 -14.18
CA LEU A 53 -7.95 -17.06 -12.75
C LEU A 53 -6.60 -17.74 -12.45
N PHE A 54 -6.31 -18.86 -13.12
CA PHE A 54 -5.01 -19.52 -13.00
C PHE A 54 -3.88 -18.62 -13.49
N GLY A 55 -4.06 -17.90 -14.60
CA GLY A 55 -3.11 -16.92 -15.09
C GLY A 55 -2.76 -15.87 -14.03
N THR A 56 -3.78 -15.28 -13.39
CA THR A 56 -3.61 -14.33 -12.27
C THR A 56 -2.85 -14.95 -11.11
N VAL A 57 -3.26 -16.12 -10.62
CA VAL A 57 -2.61 -16.77 -9.47
C VAL A 57 -1.15 -17.13 -9.76
N THR A 58 -0.83 -17.53 -10.99
CA THR A 58 0.56 -17.83 -11.37
C THR A 58 1.43 -16.60 -11.62
N PHE A 59 0.80 -15.43 -11.83
CA PHE A 59 1.50 -14.17 -12.04
C PHE A 59 2.04 -13.59 -10.73
N TYR A 60 1.25 -13.67 -9.65
CA TYR A 60 1.62 -13.16 -8.34
C TYR A 60 2.47 -14.18 -7.57
N HIS A 61 3.73 -13.83 -7.27
CA HIS A 61 4.71 -14.73 -6.63
C HIS A 61 4.37 -15.11 -5.20
N HIS A 62 3.50 -14.34 -4.54
CA HIS A 62 3.15 -14.57 -3.14
C HIS A 62 2.02 -15.60 -2.95
N PHE A 63 1.22 -15.89 -3.99
CA PHE A 63 0.18 -16.90 -3.88
C PHE A 63 0.77 -18.31 -3.94
N SER A 64 0.69 -19.02 -2.82
CA SER A 64 0.97 -20.44 -2.80
C SER A 64 -0.22 -21.24 -3.33
N ARG A 65 0.07 -22.29 -4.09
CA ARG A 65 -0.90 -23.33 -4.48
C ARG A 65 -0.68 -24.65 -3.75
N GLU A 66 0.32 -24.71 -2.87
CA GLU A 66 0.69 -25.90 -2.11
C GLU A 66 0.42 -25.71 -0.62
N PRO A 67 -0.07 -26.74 0.09
CA PRO A 67 -0.36 -26.67 1.52
C PRO A 67 0.80 -26.16 2.37
N GLY A 68 0.52 -25.16 3.22
CA GLY A 68 1.51 -24.53 4.11
C GLY A 68 2.50 -23.60 3.42
N GLY A 69 2.24 -23.17 2.18
CA GLY A 69 3.14 -22.26 1.48
C GLY A 69 3.13 -20.82 2.03
N LEU A 70 2.06 -20.39 2.70
CA LEU A 70 2.04 -19.12 3.44
C LEU A 70 2.93 -19.15 4.70
N GLU A 71 3.06 -20.32 5.34
CA GLU A 71 3.80 -20.46 6.61
C GLU A 71 5.32 -20.55 6.44
N GLY A 72 5.77 -20.88 5.22
CA GLY A 72 7.19 -20.97 4.86
C GLY A 72 7.88 -19.61 4.93
N PRO A 73 9.08 -19.50 5.55
CA PRO A 73 9.84 -18.25 5.55
C PRO A 73 10.25 -17.85 4.14
N ARG A 74 9.98 -16.60 3.75
CA ARG A 74 10.44 -16.04 2.48
C ARG A 74 11.58 -15.09 2.72
N VAL A 75 12.78 -15.46 2.28
CA VAL A 75 14.01 -14.69 2.53
C VAL A 75 14.29 -13.77 1.37
N CYS A 76 14.48 -12.48 1.65
CA CYS A 76 14.85 -11.52 0.62
C CYS A 76 16.23 -11.86 0.04
N THR A 77 16.27 -12.07 -1.27
CA THR A 77 17.51 -12.35 -2.03
C THR A 77 17.86 -11.21 -2.98
N GLY A 78 17.40 -9.99 -2.67
CA GLY A 78 17.82 -8.78 -3.36
C GLY A 78 19.34 -8.53 -3.23
N PRO A 79 19.93 -7.68 -4.10
CA PRO A 79 21.39 -7.50 -4.15
C PRO A 79 22.04 -7.19 -2.80
N ILE A 80 21.47 -6.25 -2.04
CA ILE A 80 21.98 -5.87 -0.71
C ILE A 80 21.88 -7.03 0.29
N CYS A 81 20.79 -7.79 0.27
CA CYS A 81 20.60 -8.92 1.17
C CYS A 81 21.55 -10.08 0.83
N LYS A 82 21.81 -10.33 -0.46
CA LYS A 82 22.84 -11.29 -0.89
C LYS A 82 24.23 -10.93 -0.38
N MET A 83 24.59 -9.65 -0.42
CA MET A 83 25.86 -9.17 0.15
C MET A 83 25.96 -9.40 1.66
N ASN A 84 24.82 -9.47 2.37
CA ASN A 84 24.74 -9.77 3.79
C ASN A 84 24.59 -11.27 4.12
N GLY A 85 24.68 -12.16 3.12
CA GLY A 85 24.59 -13.62 3.32
C GLY A 85 23.17 -14.20 3.23
N ALA A 86 22.27 -13.59 2.44
CA ALA A 86 20.89 -14.10 2.29
C ALA A 86 20.82 -15.57 1.84
N ASP A 87 21.75 -16.04 1.01
CA ASP A 87 21.74 -17.42 0.53
C ASP A 87 22.04 -18.41 1.68
N ASP A 88 22.92 -18.04 2.62
CA ASP A 88 23.22 -18.85 3.81
C ASP A 88 22.03 -18.85 4.79
N LEU A 89 21.40 -17.69 4.99
CA LEU A 89 20.20 -17.58 5.81
C LEU A 89 19.06 -18.42 5.23
N LEU A 90 18.83 -18.33 3.92
CA LEU A 90 17.83 -19.13 3.20
C LEU A 90 18.03 -20.63 3.40
N GLN A 91 19.27 -21.11 3.27
CA GLN A 91 19.60 -22.53 3.47
C GLN A 91 19.46 -22.98 4.93
N SER A 92 19.63 -22.06 5.89
CA SER A 92 19.54 -22.36 7.32
C SER A 92 18.11 -22.50 7.84
N LEU A 93 17.12 -21.98 7.11
CA LEU A 93 15.71 -21.95 7.53
C LEU A 93 14.92 -23.10 6.90
N ASP A 94 14.13 -23.80 7.71
CA ASP A 94 13.29 -24.91 7.23
C ASP A 94 12.18 -24.40 6.31
N ARG A 95 11.98 -25.12 5.19
CA ARG A 95 10.97 -24.83 4.15
C ARG A 95 11.00 -23.38 3.62
N ALA A 96 12.16 -22.73 3.66
CA ALA A 96 12.27 -21.36 3.21
C ALA A 96 12.38 -21.24 1.68
N SER A 97 11.85 -20.15 1.13
CA SER A 97 11.95 -19.81 -0.29
C SER A 97 12.52 -18.39 -0.46
N SER A 98 13.02 -18.09 -1.65
CA SER A 98 13.52 -16.75 -1.96
C SER A 98 12.37 -15.80 -2.32
N MET A 99 12.53 -14.53 -1.97
CA MET A 99 11.70 -13.44 -2.47
C MET A 99 12.56 -12.30 -3.03
N PRO A 100 12.01 -11.45 -3.93
CA PRO A 100 12.68 -10.24 -4.39
C PRO A 100 12.89 -9.22 -3.25
N CYS A 101 13.46 -8.06 -3.56
CA CYS A 101 13.66 -7.01 -2.57
C CYS A 101 12.34 -6.60 -1.93
N SER A 102 12.23 -6.77 -0.61
CA SER A 102 11.04 -6.40 0.19
C SER A 102 11.12 -4.97 0.73
N GLY A 103 11.92 -4.09 0.12
CA GLY A 103 12.09 -2.69 0.53
C GLY A 103 12.45 -2.51 2.01
N ARG A 104 13.32 -3.38 2.55
CA ARG A 104 13.91 -3.28 3.89
C ARG A 104 15.43 -3.33 3.86
N CYS A 105 16.04 -2.56 2.96
CA CYS A 105 17.50 -2.51 2.82
C CYS A 105 18.21 -1.69 3.92
N ASP A 106 17.43 -1.17 4.87
CA ASP A 106 17.83 -0.40 6.04
C ASP A 106 18.07 -1.25 7.30
N GLU A 107 17.75 -2.54 7.25
CA GLU A 107 17.91 -3.53 8.33
C GLU A 107 18.73 -4.74 7.82
N PRO A 108 19.09 -5.71 8.70
CA PRO A 108 19.55 -7.04 8.27
C PRO A 108 18.55 -7.73 7.33
N ILE A 109 18.89 -8.92 6.83
CA ILE A 109 18.11 -9.60 5.78
C ILE A 109 16.65 -9.79 6.23
N PRO A 110 15.67 -9.21 5.52
CA PRO A 110 14.27 -9.37 5.84
C PRO A 110 13.77 -10.75 5.42
N VAL A 111 12.93 -11.33 6.28
CA VAL A 111 12.30 -12.64 6.13
C VAL A 111 10.81 -12.48 6.40
N LEU A 112 9.99 -12.70 5.39
CA LEU A 112 8.53 -12.62 5.50
C LEU A 112 7.96 -14.00 5.83
N LYS A 113 7.27 -14.12 6.96
CA LYS A 113 6.64 -15.37 7.39
C LYS A 113 5.15 -15.12 7.63
N GLY A 114 4.29 -15.69 6.79
CA GLY A 114 2.88 -15.33 6.77
C GLY A 114 2.67 -13.83 6.52
N ARG A 115 2.12 -13.15 7.53
CA ARG A 115 1.78 -11.72 7.55
C ARG A 115 2.70 -10.92 8.48
N GLU A 116 3.88 -11.44 8.80
CA GLU A 116 4.85 -10.80 9.69
C GLU A 116 6.21 -10.66 9.00
N THR A 117 6.79 -9.47 9.09
CA THR A 117 8.17 -9.21 8.66
C THR A 117 9.15 -9.40 9.81
N LEU A 118 10.06 -10.35 9.67
CA LEU A 118 11.20 -10.57 10.55
C LEU A 118 12.50 -10.10 9.90
N VAL A 119 13.55 -9.88 10.69
CA VAL A 119 14.90 -9.55 10.20
C VAL A 119 15.97 -10.39 10.90
N GLY A 120 17.04 -10.73 10.19
CA GLY A 120 18.19 -11.43 10.77
C GLY A 120 19.38 -11.58 9.83
N LEU A 121 20.51 -12.00 10.39
CA LEU A 121 21.71 -12.44 9.65
C LEU A 121 21.89 -13.97 9.79
N PRO A 122 22.68 -14.61 8.93
CA PRO A 122 23.05 -16.01 9.09
C PRO A 122 23.58 -16.29 10.51
N GLY A 123 23.07 -17.36 11.14
CA GLY A 123 23.47 -17.76 12.49
C GLY A 123 22.90 -16.92 13.65
N SER A 124 22.07 -15.92 13.37
CA SER A 124 21.36 -15.12 14.38
C SER A 124 19.89 -15.52 14.49
N SER A 125 19.24 -15.20 15.62
CA SER A 125 17.79 -15.35 15.74
C SER A 125 17.06 -14.28 14.94
N LEU A 126 16.00 -14.68 14.24
CA LEU A 126 15.09 -13.75 13.58
C LEU A 126 14.35 -12.91 14.64
N GLN A 127 14.19 -11.62 14.38
CA GLN A 127 13.52 -10.69 15.28
C GLN A 127 12.48 -9.87 14.53
N SER A 128 11.35 -9.62 15.18
CA SER A 128 10.36 -8.64 14.72
C SER A 128 10.81 -7.25 15.17
N LYS A 129 11.07 -6.36 14.22
CA LYS A 129 11.49 -4.98 14.49
C LYS A 129 10.81 -4.01 13.52
N PRO A 130 10.33 -2.86 14.01
CA PRO A 130 9.94 -1.78 13.12
C PRO A 130 11.18 -1.30 12.36
N SER A 131 10.99 -0.88 11.11
CA SER A 131 12.09 -0.27 10.34
C SER A 131 12.55 1.01 11.02
N PRO A 132 13.83 1.41 10.93
CA PRO A 132 14.29 2.65 11.53
C PRO A 132 13.58 3.88 10.93
N LEU A 133 13.37 4.90 11.77
CA LEU A 133 12.98 6.23 11.29
C LEU A 133 14.10 6.78 10.38
N PRO A 134 13.78 7.37 9.22
CA PRO A 134 14.78 8.00 8.37
C PRO A 134 15.56 9.09 9.12
N PRO A 135 16.90 9.04 9.12
CA PRO A 135 17.70 10.09 9.72
C PRO A 135 17.46 11.42 9.00
N ALA A 136 17.67 12.53 9.70
CA ALA A 136 17.60 13.86 9.08
C ALA A 136 18.61 13.97 7.92
N PHE A 137 18.21 14.64 6.85
CA PHE A 137 19.07 14.80 5.68
C PHE A 137 20.39 15.49 6.06
N PRO A 138 21.56 14.86 5.86
CA PRO A 138 22.84 15.39 6.33
C PRO A 138 23.31 16.63 5.56
N GLY A 139 22.74 16.91 4.39
CA GLY A 139 23.20 17.98 3.50
C GLY A 139 22.68 19.39 3.80
N GLY A 140 21.77 19.56 4.76
CA GLY A 140 21.30 20.88 5.22
C GLY A 140 20.23 21.67 4.43
N PRO A 141 19.69 21.30 3.24
CA PRO A 141 18.45 21.89 2.75
C PRO A 141 17.24 21.38 3.54
N GLU A 142 16.16 22.15 3.42
CA GLU A 142 14.84 21.86 3.96
C GLU A 142 14.28 20.56 3.37
N GLU A 143 13.88 19.62 4.24
CA GLU A 143 13.12 18.45 3.84
C GLU A 143 11.67 18.86 3.59
N CYS A 144 11.12 18.62 2.39
CA CYS A 144 9.71 18.93 2.11
C CYS A 144 8.76 17.82 2.59
N VAL A 145 9.03 16.57 2.20
CA VAL A 145 8.13 15.43 2.48
C VAL A 145 8.43 14.82 3.84
N PHE A 146 9.69 14.82 4.25
CA PHE A 146 10.12 14.21 5.51
C PHE A 146 10.18 15.20 6.67
N SER A 147 9.89 16.50 6.47
CA SER A 147 10.03 17.56 7.49
C SER A 147 9.58 17.10 8.88
N ASP A 148 8.34 16.61 8.97
CA ASP A 148 7.68 16.23 10.22
C ASP A 148 7.66 14.73 10.50
N ILE A 149 8.29 13.90 9.65
CA ILE A 149 8.23 12.43 9.76
C ILE A 149 8.78 11.90 11.10
N ARG A 150 9.62 12.69 11.76
CA ARG A 150 10.25 12.38 13.06
C ARG A 150 9.50 12.98 14.26
N THR A 151 8.40 13.69 14.03
CA THR A 151 7.58 14.23 15.11
C THR A 151 7.00 13.09 15.94
N PRO A 152 7.10 13.11 17.28
CA PRO A 152 6.55 12.05 18.12
C PRO A 152 5.06 11.85 17.86
N GLY A 153 4.65 10.60 17.60
CA GLY A 153 3.26 10.26 17.30
C GLY A 153 2.79 10.68 15.90
N ARG A 154 3.69 11.10 15.00
CA ARG A 154 3.36 11.56 13.64
C ARG A 154 2.41 10.62 12.88
N ALA A 155 2.54 9.32 13.09
CA ALA A 155 1.75 8.31 12.40
C ALA A 155 0.25 8.37 12.72
N SER A 156 -0.17 8.96 13.84
CA SER A 156 -1.58 9.10 14.20
C SER A 156 -2.17 10.42 13.71
N ILE A 157 -3.50 10.47 13.60
CA ILE A 157 -4.20 11.69 13.21
C ILE A 157 -3.94 12.87 14.15
N GLU A 158 -3.82 12.66 15.46
CA GLU A 158 -3.45 13.71 16.42
C GLU A 158 -2.05 14.25 16.14
N GLY A 159 -1.08 13.37 15.86
CA GLY A 159 0.27 13.75 15.48
C GLY A 159 0.28 14.56 14.18
N TYR A 160 -0.49 14.12 13.18
CA TYR A 160 -0.62 14.80 11.90
C TYR A 160 -1.20 16.22 12.06
N LEU A 161 -2.30 16.35 12.80
CA LEU A 161 -2.94 17.63 13.09
C LEU A 161 -2.06 18.58 13.90
N SER A 162 -1.18 18.05 14.76
CA SER A 162 -0.30 18.87 15.60
C SER A 162 0.73 19.69 14.82
N THR A 163 1.04 19.31 13.57
CA THR A 163 1.94 20.06 12.67
C THR A 163 1.19 20.64 11.46
N GLU A 164 -0.05 21.06 11.66
CA GLU A 164 -0.92 21.66 10.62
C GLU A 164 -1.39 20.68 9.52
N GLY A 165 -1.43 19.38 9.78
CA GLY A 165 -2.02 18.40 8.88
C GLY A 165 -3.46 18.76 8.46
N TYR A 166 -3.83 18.43 7.21
CA TYR A 166 -5.12 18.78 6.60
C TYR A 166 -5.36 20.28 6.35
N LYS A 167 -4.37 21.14 6.61
CA LYS A 167 -4.42 22.56 6.22
C LYS A 167 -4.45 22.74 4.71
N SER A 168 -3.72 21.91 3.96
CA SER A 168 -3.67 22.00 2.50
C SER A 168 -5.02 21.64 1.89
N LEU A 169 -5.74 20.67 2.47
CA LEU A 169 -7.11 20.37 2.07
C LEU A 169 -8.06 21.57 2.23
N LYS A 170 -7.99 22.32 3.33
CA LYS A 170 -8.80 23.53 3.52
C LYS A 170 -8.50 24.59 2.47
N ILE A 171 -7.21 24.84 2.21
CA ILE A 171 -6.77 25.77 1.17
C ILE A 171 -7.28 25.33 -0.21
N ALA A 172 -7.21 24.03 -0.52
CA ALA A 172 -7.72 23.48 -1.76
C ALA A 172 -9.22 23.73 -1.94
N LEU A 173 -10.02 23.48 -0.90
CA LEU A 173 -11.46 23.74 -0.93
C LEU A 173 -11.77 25.22 -1.21
N ASP A 174 -11.00 26.14 -0.61
CA ASP A 174 -11.18 27.59 -0.80
C ASP A 174 -10.83 28.07 -2.23
N ILE A 175 -9.77 27.52 -2.84
CA ILE A 175 -9.31 27.93 -4.18
C ILE A 175 -9.99 27.16 -5.32
N GLY A 176 -10.70 26.08 -5.01
CA GLY A 176 -11.38 25.22 -5.98
C GLY A 176 -10.45 24.25 -6.73
N PRO A 177 -11.01 23.24 -7.45
CA PRO A 177 -10.23 22.21 -8.14
C PRO A 177 -9.28 22.77 -9.20
N GLU A 178 -9.75 23.72 -10.02
CA GLU A 178 -8.93 24.38 -11.05
C GLU A 178 -7.76 25.15 -10.44
N GLY A 179 -8.01 25.87 -9.34
CA GLY A 179 -6.98 26.58 -8.58
C GLY A 179 -5.92 25.64 -8.02
N LEU A 180 -6.34 24.48 -7.49
CA LEU A 180 -5.42 23.45 -7.00
C LEU A 180 -4.57 22.86 -8.13
N VAL A 181 -5.17 22.52 -9.27
CA VAL A 181 -4.41 22.02 -10.45
C VAL A 181 -3.36 23.04 -10.89
N GLN A 182 -3.73 24.33 -10.96
CA GLN A 182 -2.79 25.39 -11.35
C GLN A 182 -1.68 25.58 -10.31
N LEU A 183 -1.98 25.48 -9.02
CA LEU A 183 -0.99 25.56 -7.94
C LEU A 183 0.04 24.43 -8.05
N VAL A 184 -0.41 23.19 -8.28
CA VAL A 184 0.47 22.04 -8.47
C VAL A 184 1.28 22.15 -9.75
N ASP A 185 0.70 22.61 -10.86
CA ASP A 185 1.45 22.84 -12.10
C ASP A 185 2.55 23.91 -11.92
N ASN A 186 2.22 25.02 -11.27
CA ASN A 186 3.16 26.11 -10.99
C ASN A 186 4.31 25.70 -10.07
N SER A 187 4.09 24.74 -9.16
CA SER A 187 5.15 24.20 -8.29
C SER A 187 6.25 23.44 -9.04
N GLY A 188 5.99 23.03 -10.29
CA GLY A 188 6.90 22.18 -11.05
C GLY A 188 7.03 20.75 -10.52
N LEU A 189 6.10 20.29 -9.68
CA LEU A 189 6.11 18.93 -9.13
C LEU A 189 6.09 17.88 -10.25
N ALA A 190 7.10 17.03 -10.28
CA ALA A 190 7.21 15.90 -11.20
C ALA A 190 7.02 14.57 -10.47
N GLY A 191 6.51 13.56 -11.18
CA GLY A 191 6.29 12.22 -10.63
C GLY A 191 7.57 11.62 -10.04
N ARG A 192 7.47 11.12 -8.80
CA ARG A 192 8.61 10.59 -8.02
C ARG A 192 8.83 9.08 -8.15
N GLY A 193 8.04 8.40 -8.96
CA GLY A 193 8.24 6.98 -9.34
C GLY A 193 9.23 6.77 -10.50
N GLY A 194 10.16 7.71 -10.72
CA GLY A 194 11.22 7.60 -11.74
C GLY A 194 10.94 8.25 -13.09
N ALA A 195 9.70 8.21 -13.61
CA ALA A 195 9.39 8.75 -14.94
C ALA A 195 9.43 10.30 -15.05
N GLY A 196 9.29 11.01 -13.93
CA GLY A 196 9.45 12.47 -13.90
C GLY A 196 8.39 13.28 -14.68
N PHE A 197 7.23 12.70 -15.01
CA PHE A 197 6.18 13.43 -15.72
C PHE A 197 5.56 14.54 -14.84
N PRO A 198 5.28 15.75 -15.38
CA PRO A 198 4.69 16.84 -14.59
C PRO A 198 3.32 16.49 -14.01
N THR A 199 3.18 16.61 -12.69
CA THR A 199 1.99 16.19 -11.94
C THR A 199 0.78 17.06 -12.27
N GLY A 200 0.96 18.39 -12.33
CA GLY A 200 -0.12 19.34 -12.66
C GLY A 200 -0.72 19.06 -14.05
N LYS A 201 0.13 18.85 -15.06
CA LYS A 201 -0.31 18.44 -16.41
C LYS A 201 -1.09 17.12 -16.41
N LYS A 202 -0.64 16.12 -15.64
CA LYS A 202 -1.34 14.84 -15.51
C LYS A 202 -2.73 15.03 -14.88
N TRP A 203 -2.81 15.79 -13.79
CA TRP A 203 -4.08 16.06 -13.11
C TRP A 203 -5.03 16.85 -14.01
N LYS A 204 -4.55 17.87 -14.71
CA LYS A 204 -5.34 18.64 -15.68
C LYS A 204 -5.95 17.73 -16.75
N ALA A 205 -5.15 16.85 -17.35
CA ALA A 205 -5.63 15.92 -18.36
C ALA A 205 -6.73 14.98 -17.84
N VAL A 206 -6.62 14.51 -16.58
CA VAL A 206 -7.66 13.69 -15.94
C VAL A 206 -8.91 14.52 -15.63
N ALA A 207 -8.74 15.75 -15.14
CA ALA A 207 -9.86 16.66 -14.86
C ALA A 207 -10.66 16.98 -16.13
N GLU A 208 -9.99 17.19 -17.27
CA GLU A 208 -10.60 17.48 -18.58
C GLU A 208 -11.15 16.23 -19.30
N ALA A 209 -10.74 15.04 -18.90
CA ALA A 209 -11.17 13.80 -19.53
C ALA A 209 -12.68 13.58 -19.36
N VAL A 210 -13.33 13.14 -20.44
CA VAL A 210 -14.73 12.71 -20.46
C VAL A 210 -14.82 11.29 -19.93
N GLY A 211 -15.74 11.05 -19.00
CA GLY A 211 -16.03 9.73 -18.45
C GLY A 211 -16.01 9.74 -16.93
N GLU A 212 -17.01 9.10 -16.34
CA GLU A 212 -17.16 8.93 -14.90
C GLU A 212 -17.45 7.44 -14.60
N PRO A 213 -17.09 6.93 -13.41
CA PRO A 213 -16.42 7.64 -12.32
C PRO A 213 -14.90 7.76 -12.54
N LYS A 214 -14.32 8.91 -12.17
CA LYS A 214 -12.86 9.06 -12.07
C LYS A 214 -12.30 8.44 -10.79
N THR A 215 -11.05 7.98 -10.85
CA THR A 215 -10.38 7.24 -9.78
C THR A 215 -8.94 7.73 -9.56
N VAL A 216 -8.52 7.80 -8.30
CA VAL A 216 -7.10 8.01 -7.92
C VAL A 216 -6.47 6.67 -7.53
N VAL A 217 -5.35 6.32 -8.15
CA VAL A 217 -4.56 5.13 -7.75
C VAL A 217 -3.22 5.60 -7.21
N CYS A 218 -2.95 5.29 -5.94
CA CYS A 218 -1.62 5.36 -5.37
C CYS A 218 -0.89 4.06 -5.71
N ASN A 219 0.23 4.17 -6.42
CA ASN A 219 1.13 3.04 -6.62
C ASN A 219 2.08 2.97 -5.42
N ALA A 220 1.85 2.00 -4.55
CA ALA A 220 2.67 1.67 -3.38
C ALA A 220 3.37 0.30 -3.55
N ASP A 221 3.52 -0.15 -4.80
CA ASP A 221 4.35 -1.29 -5.17
C ASP A 221 5.80 -0.82 -5.38
N GLU A 222 6.48 -0.46 -4.28
CA GLU A 222 7.87 0.01 -4.24
C GLU A 222 8.84 -1.16 -4.52
N GLY A 223 8.81 -1.69 -5.75
CA GLY A 223 9.50 -2.91 -6.16
C GLY A 223 10.97 -2.73 -6.50
N GLU A 224 11.44 -1.49 -6.72
CA GLU A 224 12.84 -1.22 -7.05
C GLU A 224 13.79 -1.65 -5.92
N PRO A 225 14.78 -2.52 -6.18
CA PRO A 225 15.70 -2.95 -5.14
C PRO A 225 16.46 -1.79 -4.49
N GLY A 226 16.38 -1.69 -3.16
CA GLY A 226 17.00 -0.62 -2.39
C GLY A 226 16.11 0.59 -2.14
N CYS A 227 14.92 0.64 -2.72
CA CYS A 227 13.92 1.67 -2.40
C CYS A 227 13.09 1.26 -1.19
N PHE A 228 12.86 2.22 -0.29
CA PHE A 228 12.03 2.09 0.91
C PHE A 228 11.47 3.46 1.35
N LYS A 229 11.52 4.46 0.47
CA LYS A 229 11.09 5.84 0.76
C LYS A 229 9.58 5.93 0.91
N ASP A 230 8.83 5.15 0.12
CA ASP A 230 7.38 5.16 0.12
C ASP A 230 6.89 4.42 1.37
N ARG A 231 7.48 3.25 1.66
CA ARG A 231 7.27 2.54 2.93
C ARG A 231 7.48 3.46 4.14
N CYS A 232 8.56 4.23 4.16
CA CYS A 232 8.80 5.17 5.26
C CYS A 232 7.69 6.22 5.42
N ILE A 233 7.15 6.78 4.32
CA ILE A 233 6.00 7.70 4.40
C ILE A 233 4.79 6.98 4.96
N MET A 234 4.48 5.79 4.45
CA MET A 234 3.29 5.05 4.87
C MET A 234 3.37 4.56 6.32
N ASP A 235 4.55 4.17 6.80
CA ASP A 235 4.75 3.69 8.17
C ASP A 235 4.72 4.84 9.21
N TYR A 236 5.25 6.01 8.84
CA TYR A 236 5.52 7.09 9.80
C TYR A 236 4.71 8.36 9.59
N ASP A 237 4.13 8.56 8.41
CA ASP A 237 3.29 9.71 8.06
C ASP A 237 2.15 9.29 7.08
N PRO A 238 1.32 8.28 7.42
CA PRO A 238 0.27 7.77 6.55
C PRO A 238 -0.76 8.85 6.19
N HIS A 239 -1.01 9.78 7.11
CA HIS A 239 -1.95 10.88 6.85
C HIS A 239 -1.46 11.86 5.78
N ALA A 240 -0.14 12.03 5.59
CA ALA A 240 0.39 12.80 4.45
C ALA A 240 0.04 12.15 3.10
N LEU A 241 0.14 10.82 3.01
CA LEU A 241 -0.29 10.09 1.82
C LEU A 241 -1.80 10.26 1.60
N ILE A 242 -2.59 10.06 2.64
CA ILE A 242 -4.06 10.16 2.59
C ILE A 242 -4.49 11.58 2.17
N GLU A 243 -3.93 12.63 2.77
CA GLU A 243 -4.21 14.02 2.37
C GLU A 243 -3.82 14.26 0.91
N GLY A 244 -2.65 13.76 0.48
CA GLY A 244 -2.22 13.83 -0.91
C GLY A 244 -3.21 13.18 -1.88
N MET A 245 -3.79 12.03 -1.53
CA MET A 245 -4.80 11.35 -2.33
C MET A 245 -6.14 12.11 -2.36
N ILE A 246 -6.56 12.68 -1.23
CA ILE A 246 -7.76 13.54 -1.15
C ILE A 246 -7.60 14.76 -2.06
N LEU A 247 -6.43 15.42 -2.01
CA LEU A 247 -6.12 16.57 -2.87
C LEU A 247 -6.13 16.20 -4.35
N ALA A 248 -5.52 15.06 -4.71
CA ALA A 248 -5.54 14.55 -6.08
C ALA A 248 -6.96 14.27 -6.56
N ALA A 249 -7.79 13.69 -5.69
CA ALA A 249 -9.17 13.37 -5.99
C ALA A 249 -10.00 14.64 -6.19
N TYR A 250 -9.85 15.62 -5.30
CA TYR A 250 -10.52 16.91 -5.40
C TYR A 250 -10.14 17.63 -6.70
N ALA A 251 -8.84 17.68 -7.03
CA ALA A 251 -8.34 18.29 -8.25
C ALA A 251 -8.88 17.66 -9.54
N THR A 252 -9.12 16.34 -9.52
CA THR A 252 -9.47 15.56 -10.72
C THR A 252 -10.95 15.21 -10.82
N GLY A 253 -11.74 15.43 -9.75
CA GLY A 253 -13.13 15.02 -9.66
C GLY A 253 -13.32 13.53 -9.36
N ALA A 254 -12.29 12.84 -8.85
CA ALA A 254 -12.40 11.42 -8.53
C ALA A 254 -13.24 11.21 -7.26
N ALA A 255 -14.17 10.26 -7.31
CA ALA A 255 -15.00 9.88 -6.17
C ALA A 255 -14.41 8.71 -5.36
N ARG A 256 -13.45 7.98 -5.93
CA ARG A 256 -12.83 6.80 -5.32
C ARG A 256 -11.32 6.77 -5.51
N GLY A 257 -10.62 6.21 -4.54
CA GLY A 257 -9.22 5.87 -4.69
C GLY A 257 -8.85 4.49 -4.16
N PHE A 258 -7.67 4.04 -4.61
CA PHE A 258 -7.07 2.76 -4.27
C PHE A 258 -5.60 2.98 -3.93
N ILE A 259 -5.13 2.32 -2.87
CA ILE A 259 -3.70 2.22 -2.55
C ILE A 259 -3.27 0.82 -2.97
N TYR A 260 -2.58 0.69 -4.10
CA TYR A 260 -2.04 -0.58 -4.57
C TYR A 260 -0.72 -0.84 -3.84
N LEU A 261 -0.82 -1.45 -2.65
CA LEU A 261 0.30 -1.72 -1.75
C LEU A 261 0.84 -3.13 -2.00
N ARG A 262 2.16 -3.28 -2.01
CA ARG A 262 2.80 -4.58 -2.21
C ARG A 262 2.61 -5.55 -1.04
N TYR A 263 2.57 -6.84 -1.33
CA TYR A 263 2.46 -7.92 -0.34
C TYR A 263 3.55 -7.87 0.73
N GLU A 264 4.76 -7.43 0.39
CA GLU A 264 5.87 -7.42 1.35
C GLU A 264 5.73 -6.39 2.50
N TYR A 265 4.66 -5.60 2.54
CA TYR A 265 4.41 -4.58 3.57
C TYR A 265 3.18 -4.86 4.46
N PRO A 266 3.14 -5.99 5.18
CA PRO A 266 1.98 -6.36 5.98
C PRO A 266 1.75 -5.43 7.18
N GLU A 267 2.80 -4.86 7.77
CA GLU A 267 2.65 -3.89 8.86
C GLU A 267 2.12 -2.54 8.36
N THR A 268 2.63 -2.09 7.20
CA THR A 268 2.19 -0.84 6.57
C THR A 268 0.72 -0.87 6.20
N GLU A 269 0.20 -2.02 5.76
CA GLU A 269 -1.22 -2.23 5.50
C GLU A 269 -2.08 -1.91 6.73
N VAL A 270 -1.68 -2.41 7.91
CA VAL A 270 -2.40 -2.15 9.17
C VAL A 270 -2.35 -0.65 9.51
N ILE A 271 -1.19 -0.02 9.36
CA ILE A 271 -1.00 1.41 9.63
C ILE A 271 -1.88 2.27 8.71
N LEU A 272 -1.94 1.94 7.41
CA LEU A 272 -2.77 2.66 6.45
C LEU A 272 -4.27 2.45 6.70
N ALA A 273 -4.68 1.23 7.02
CA ALA A 273 -6.07 0.94 7.39
C ALA A 273 -6.49 1.72 8.65
N ASP A 274 -5.61 1.82 9.64
CA ASP A 274 -5.82 2.63 10.83
C ASP A 274 -5.92 4.13 10.50
N GLY A 275 -4.98 4.67 9.71
CA GLY A 275 -5.01 6.07 9.28
C GLY A 275 -6.23 6.42 8.43
N MET A 276 -6.69 5.50 7.58
CA MET A 276 -7.92 5.66 6.79
C MET A 276 -9.16 5.70 7.67
N ARG A 277 -9.26 4.81 8.68
CA ARG A 277 -10.33 4.86 9.68
C ARG A 277 -10.30 6.18 10.46
N GLU A 278 -9.14 6.59 10.96
CA GLU A 278 -8.98 7.84 11.72
C GLU A 278 -9.41 9.06 10.88
N ALA A 279 -9.00 9.12 9.61
CA ALA A 279 -9.37 10.19 8.70
C ALA A 279 -10.89 10.22 8.40
N ARG A 280 -11.55 9.04 8.29
CA ARG A 280 -13.01 8.97 8.18
C ARG A 280 -13.70 9.48 9.45
N ASP A 281 -13.24 9.05 10.62
CA ASP A 281 -13.82 9.43 11.91
C ASP A 281 -13.74 10.96 12.19
N LYS A 282 -12.70 11.63 11.68
CA LYS A 282 -12.55 13.09 11.75
C LYS A 282 -13.20 13.85 10.58
N GLY A 283 -13.82 13.16 9.62
CA GLY A 283 -14.50 13.79 8.48
C GLY A 283 -13.57 14.31 7.37
N PHE A 284 -12.34 13.78 7.27
CA PHE A 284 -11.40 14.07 6.18
C PHE A 284 -11.53 13.10 5.00
N LEU A 285 -12.13 11.93 5.21
CA LEU A 285 -12.48 10.95 4.18
C LEU A 285 -13.97 10.61 4.20
N GLY A 286 -14.48 10.09 3.10
CA GLY A 286 -15.88 9.67 2.95
C GLY A 286 -16.76 10.76 2.35
N LYS A 287 -17.99 10.88 2.86
CA LYS A 287 -19.00 11.81 2.31
C LYS A 287 -18.89 13.20 2.90
N ASN A 288 -19.10 14.20 2.06
CA ASN A 288 -19.19 15.62 2.42
C ASN A 288 -18.00 16.08 3.29
N ILE A 289 -16.79 15.85 2.77
CA ILE A 289 -15.53 16.09 3.47
C ILE A 289 -15.50 17.55 3.96
N LEU A 290 -15.25 17.72 5.26
CA LEU A 290 -15.29 19.02 5.96
C LEU A 290 -16.60 19.83 5.77
N GLY A 291 -17.72 19.15 5.52
CA GLY A 291 -19.03 19.78 5.29
C GLY A 291 -19.19 20.39 3.89
N SER A 292 -18.28 20.11 2.96
CA SER A 292 -18.40 20.50 1.55
C SER A 292 -19.27 19.52 0.75
N ASP A 293 -19.52 19.82 -0.53
CA ASP A 293 -20.18 18.89 -1.46
C ASP A 293 -19.22 17.81 -2.00
N PHE A 294 -17.92 17.89 -1.67
CA PHE A 294 -16.92 16.94 -2.14
C PHE A 294 -16.94 15.67 -1.28
N SER A 295 -16.89 14.51 -1.94
CA SER A 295 -16.82 13.20 -1.31
C SER A 295 -15.74 12.36 -1.97
N PHE A 296 -14.96 11.63 -1.18
CA PHE A 296 -13.90 10.75 -1.67
C PHE A 296 -13.76 9.54 -0.76
N GLU A 297 -13.92 8.35 -1.35
CA GLU A 297 -13.74 7.09 -0.65
C GLU A 297 -12.38 6.47 -1.02
N LEU A 298 -11.55 6.18 -0.02
CA LEU A 298 -10.43 5.27 -0.18
C LEU A 298 -10.90 3.86 0.15
N THR A 299 -10.61 2.90 -0.71
CA THR A 299 -11.13 1.53 -0.52
C THR A 299 -10.19 0.75 0.40
N ASP A 300 -10.74 0.11 1.45
CA ASP A 300 -9.98 -0.76 2.37
C ASP A 300 -9.60 -2.10 1.70
N ASP A 301 -10.21 -2.40 0.56
CA ASP A 301 -10.18 -3.71 -0.10
C ASP A 301 -9.00 -3.90 -1.08
N ALA A 302 -8.11 -2.92 -1.17
CA ALA A 302 -7.06 -2.85 -2.21
C ALA A 302 -5.63 -2.97 -1.67
N PHE A 303 -5.46 -3.37 -0.42
CA PHE A 303 -4.16 -3.24 0.25
C PHE A 303 -3.06 -4.17 -0.21
N VAL A 304 -3.29 -5.11 -1.12
CA VAL A 304 -2.23 -6.08 -1.41
C VAL A 304 -2.15 -6.47 -2.87
N ALA A 305 -0.93 -6.37 -3.41
CA ALA A 305 -0.45 -6.76 -4.73
C ALA A 305 0.65 -7.81 -4.63
#